data_AF-A0A9E6RFZ4-F1
#
_entry.id   AF-A0A9E6RFZ4-F1
#
_cell.length_a   1.000
_cell.length_b   1.000
_cell.length_c   1.000
_cell.angle_alpha   90.00
_cell.angle_beta   90.00
_cell.angle_gamma   90.00
#
_symmetry.space_group_name_H-M   'P 1'
#
loop_
_entity.id
_entity.type
_entity.pdbx_description
1 polymer ?
#
loop_
_entity_poly.entity_id
_entity_poly.type
_entity_poly.pdbx_seq_one_letter_code
_entity_poly.pdbx_strand_id
1 'polypeptide(L)'
;MMAGESGLVLIASFPKSGNTWVRLALASLMRGGAPLSFPAPVPDIPICASRLRFDELMGVESADLTPMEAYRLRPAMLRQWAATPSEPRILKVHDAWGRTPDGESLFPPEVIRAVVHVVRDPRDVCVSFAAHLDVSIETSARYLSQGLWMARGSRPVIQLPQWLPPWSEHVLSWTEDCPCPVLTIRFADMRADPRGTLARIAHHIGLDSPADALDRAVAATTLEAMAAAERSFGFVERQSKNNQFFGSGRVGGWRGVLSQPLGDSIREAHAAAMARVGLNE
;
A
#
# COMPACT_ATOMS: atom_id res chain seq x y z
N MET A 1 8.22 22.48 16.02
CA MET A 1 9.29 22.31 15.00
C MET A 1 8.64 21.71 13.79
N MET A 2 8.65 22.43 12.65
CA MET A 2 8.22 21.88 11.36
C MET A 2 9.20 20.76 10.99
N ALA A 3 8.69 19.58 10.63
CA ALA A 3 9.53 18.45 10.21
C ALA A 3 10.45 18.90 9.07
N GLY A 4 11.75 18.96 9.35
CA GLY A 4 12.78 19.14 8.33
C GLY A 4 12.74 17.97 7.34
N GLU A 5 13.57 18.07 6.30
CA GLU A 5 13.64 17.17 5.13
C GLU A 5 13.83 15.65 5.45
N SER A 6 13.86 15.24 6.71
CA SER A 6 14.24 13.94 7.26
C SER A 6 13.10 13.04 7.79
N GLY A 7 11.82 13.34 7.51
CA GLY A 7 10.69 12.51 7.96
C GLY A 7 10.38 11.28 7.09
N LEU A 8 9.50 10.40 7.58
CA LEU A 8 9.06 9.19 6.88
C LEU A 8 8.11 9.53 5.72
N VAL A 9 8.18 8.75 4.66
CA VAL A 9 7.27 8.79 3.52
C VAL A 9 6.41 7.53 3.53
N LEU A 10 5.09 7.68 3.47
CA LEU A 10 4.17 6.55 3.45
C LEU A 10 3.63 6.31 2.03
N ILE A 11 3.74 5.09 1.53
CA ILE A 11 3.00 4.62 0.36
C ILE A 11 1.77 3.87 0.88
N ALA A 12 0.67 4.60 0.99
CA ALA A 12 -0.60 4.13 1.52
C ALA A 12 -1.51 3.63 0.40
N SER A 13 -2.20 2.51 0.62
CA SER A 13 -3.31 2.09 -0.25
C SER A 13 -4.17 1.04 0.42
N PHE A 14 -5.46 0.96 0.07
CA PHE A 14 -6.22 -0.27 0.29
C PHE A 14 -5.50 -1.43 -0.43
N PRO A 15 -5.44 -2.66 0.12
CA PRO A 15 -4.81 -3.78 -0.57
C PRO A 15 -5.27 -3.92 -2.02
N LYS A 16 -4.35 -4.30 -2.91
CA LYS A 16 -4.62 -4.52 -4.35
C LYS A 16 -4.98 -3.28 -5.18
N SER A 17 -4.67 -2.09 -4.66
CA SER A 17 -4.81 -0.82 -5.40
C SER A 17 -3.58 -0.42 -6.24
N GLY A 18 -2.46 -1.15 -6.18
CA GLY A 18 -1.26 -0.87 -6.99
C GLY A 18 0.00 -0.49 -6.21
N ASN A 19 -0.02 -0.60 -4.88
CA ASN A 19 1.11 -0.29 -4.00
C ASN A 19 2.43 -0.98 -4.40
N THR A 20 2.37 -2.29 -4.71
CA THR A 20 3.56 -3.05 -5.14
C THR A 20 4.19 -2.45 -6.39
N TRP A 21 3.39 -1.98 -7.35
CA TRP A 21 3.93 -1.38 -8.57
C TRP A 21 4.67 -0.08 -8.27
N VAL A 22 4.08 0.82 -7.47
CA VAL A 22 4.75 2.06 -7.03
C VAL A 22 6.06 1.74 -6.31
N ARG A 23 6.05 0.77 -5.38
CA ARG A 23 7.25 0.36 -4.64
C ARG A 23 8.35 -0.16 -5.55
N LEU A 24 8.01 -1.02 -6.50
CA LEU A 24 8.98 -1.60 -7.41
C LEU A 24 9.57 -0.53 -8.34
N ALA A 25 8.73 0.41 -8.82
CA ALA A 25 9.16 1.52 -9.66
C ALA A 25 10.11 2.46 -8.91
N LEU A 26 9.77 2.83 -7.66
CA LEU A 26 10.63 3.63 -6.80
C LEU A 26 11.93 2.91 -6.44
N ALA A 27 11.86 1.62 -6.07
CA ALA A 27 13.05 0.85 -5.74
C ALA A 27 13.99 0.70 -6.95
N SER A 28 13.44 0.52 -8.16
CA SER A 28 14.24 0.55 -9.40
C SER A 28 14.87 1.93 -9.61
N LEU A 29 14.09 3.01 -9.47
CA LEU A 29 14.55 4.40 -9.62
C LEU A 29 15.67 4.76 -8.64
N MET A 30 15.53 4.41 -7.35
CA MET A 30 16.55 4.61 -6.31
C MET A 30 17.87 3.89 -6.62
N ARG A 31 17.83 2.85 -7.45
CA ARG A 31 19.01 2.11 -7.95
C ARG A 31 19.40 2.51 -9.37
N GLY A 32 19.05 3.73 -9.81
CA GLY A 32 19.40 4.24 -11.13
C GLY A 32 18.66 3.56 -12.29
N GLY A 33 17.47 3.01 -12.04
CA GLY A 33 16.68 2.27 -13.03
C GLY A 33 17.11 0.81 -13.21
N ALA A 34 17.71 0.20 -12.17
CA ALA A 34 18.13 -1.20 -12.23
C ALA A 34 16.93 -2.14 -12.47
N PRO A 35 17.11 -3.25 -13.21
CA PRO A 35 16.09 -4.27 -13.38
C PRO A 35 15.54 -4.83 -12.06
N LEU A 36 14.35 -5.41 -12.11
CA LEU A 36 13.77 -6.09 -10.96
C LEU A 36 14.48 -7.41 -10.67
N SER A 37 14.73 -7.63 -9.38
CA SER A 37 15.24 -8.87 -8.83
C SER A 37 14.46 -9.13 -7.53
N PHE A 38 13.89 -10.33 -7.35
CA PHE A 38 13.11 -10.69 -6.15
C PHE A 38 13.73 -11.76 -5.22
N PRO A 39 15.07 -11.93 -5.09
CA PRO A 39 15.64 -12.97 -4.23
C PRO A 39 15.41 -12.70 -2.73
N ALA A 40 14.91 -11.52 -2.36
CA ALA A 40 14.54 -11.10 -1.01
C ALA A 40 13.30 -10.18 -1.08
N PRO A 41 12.53 -9.97 0.02
CA PRO A 41 11.49 -8.93 0.06
C PRO A 41 12.09 -7.61 -0.43
N VAL A 42 11.33 -6.79 -1.18
CA VAL A 42 11.80 -5.48 -1.70
C VAL A 42 12.42 -4.69 -0.54
N PRO A 43 13.76 -4.69 -0.35
CA PRO A 43 14.34 -4.36 0.94
C PRO A 43 14.18 -2.87 1.23
N ASP A 44 14.16 -2.07 0.16
CA ASP A 44 14.25 -0.62 0.21
C ASP A 44 12.96 0.05 0.70
N ILE A 45 11.82 -0.63 0.63
CA ILE A 45 10.52 -0.06 1.02
C ILE A 45 9.74 -1.10 1.81
N PRO A 46 10.05 -1.34 3.10
CA PRO A 46 9.41 -2.37 3.91
C PRO A 46 7.97 -1.96 4.29
N ILE A 47 7.21 -2.92 4.80
CA ILE A 47 5.90 -2.64 5.40
C ILE A 47 6.07 -2.04 6.80
N CYS A 48 5.32 -0.97 7.08
CA CYS A 48 5.29 -0.30 8.38
C CYS A 48 4.85 -1.25 9.51
N ALA A 49 4.00 -2.24 9.20
CA ALA A 49 3.52 -3.22 10.16
C ALA A 49 4.47 -4.44 10.32
N SER A 50 5.77 -4.32 10.08
CA SER A 50 6.72 -5.45 10.18
C SER A 50 6.92 -5.87 11.63
N ARG A 51 6.69 -7.16 11.96
CA ARG A 51 6.97 -7.68 13.32
C ARG A 51 8.45 -7.64 13.66
N LEU A 52 9.30 -8.10 12.73
CA LEU A 52 10.75 -8.09 12.93
C LEU A 52 11.27 -6.70 13.33
N ARG A 53 10.81 -5.66 12.61
CA ARG A 53 11.22 -4.28 12.90
C ARG A 53 10.59 -3.74 14.17
N PHE A 54 9.36 -4.14 14.48
CA PHE A 54 8.74 -3.82 15.75
C PHE A 54 9.58 -4.39 16.90
N ASP A 55 9.92 -5.68 16.84
CA ASP A 55 10.67 -6.37 17.90
C ASP A 55 12.07 -5.74 18.08
N GLU A 56 12.77 -5.46 16.97
CA GLU A 56 14.07 -4.80 16.96
C GLU A 56 14.04 -3.38 17.54
N LEU A 57 13.07 -2.55 17.14
CA LEU A 57 13.00 -1.15 17.57
C LEU A 57 12.47 -1.03 19.00
N MET A 58 11.40 -1.74 19.33
CA MET A 58 10.73 -1.65 20.63
C MET A 58 11.44 -2.42 21.73
N GLY A 59 12.31 -3.38 21.40
CA GLY A 59 13.01 -4.22 22.38
C GLY A 59 12.09 -5.18 23.14
N VAL A 60 10.95 -5.52 22.55
CA VAL A 60 9.98 -6.49 23.10
C VAL A 60 9.47 -7.37 21.97
N GLU A 61 9.40 -8.68 22.22
CA GLU A 61 8.84 -9.64 21.27
C GLU A 61 7.33 -9.37 21.10
N SER A 62 6.90 -9.06 19.88
CA SER A 62 5.48 -8.84 19.54
C SER A 62 4.63 -10.11 19.71
N ALA A 63 5.25 -11.26 19.93
CA ALA A 63 4.61 -12.51 20.31
C ALA A 63 4.15 -12.53 21.79
N ASP A 64 4.80 -11.74 22.66
CA ASP A 64 4.45 -11.59 24.08
C ASP A 64 3.33 -10.55 24.29
N LEU A 65 2.90 -9.89 23.22
CA LEU A 65 1.85 -8.88 23.23
C LEU A 65 0.57 -9.41 22.63
N THR A 66 -0.58 -8.98 23.17
CA THR A 66 -1.84 -9.12 22.45
C THR A 66 -1.79 -8.31 21.14
N PRO A 67 -2.58 -8.69 20.12
CA PRO A 67 -2.70 -7.91 18.88
C PRO A 67 -2.97 -6.42 19.11
N MET A 68 -3.74 -6.08 20.14
CA MET A 68 -4.10 -4.69 20.42
C MET A 68 -3.00 -3.93 21.17
N GLU A 69 -2.25 -4.58 22.06
CA GLU A 69 -1.06 -3.97 22.68
C GLU A 69 -0.01 -3.65 21.63
N ALA A 70 0.25 -4.58 20.71
CA ALA A 70 1.19 -4.33 19.61
C ALA A 70 0.68 -3.20 18.69
N TYR A 71 -0.62 -3.15 18.40
CA TYR A 71 -1.23 -2.06 17.62
C TYR A 71 -1.11 -0.69 18.31
N ARG A 72 -1.30 -0.63 19.64
CA ARG A 72 -1.13 0.58 20.45
C ARG A 72 0.30 1.11 20.44
N LEU A 73 1.30 0.24 20.31
CA LEU A 73 2.71 0.62 20.31
C LEU A 73 3.23 1.07 18.93
N ARG A 74 2.44 0.93 17.85
CA ARG A 74 2.86 1.33 16.50
C ARG A 74 3.25 2.82 16.36
N PRO A 75 2.58 3.79 17.01
CA PRO A 75 3.02 5.19 17.01
C PRO A 75 4.44 5.35 17.59
N ALA A 76 4.73 4.70 18.73
CA ALA A 76 6.05 4.73 19.35
C ALA A 76 7.12 4.08 18.45
N MET A 77 6.80 2.93 17.86
CA MET A 77 7.66 2.26 16.88
C MET A 77 7.98 3.18 15.69
N LEU A 78 7.00 3.91 15.14
CA LEU A 78 7.22 4.82 14.02
C LEU A 78 8.12 6.01 14.40
N ARG A 79 8.01 6.53 15.63
CA ARG A 79 8.93 7.57 16.10
C ARG A 79 10.36 7.04 16.22
N GLN A 80 10.55 5.84 16.75
CA GLN A 80 11.87 5.19 16.81
C GLN A 80 12.42 4.91 15.41
N TRP A 81 11.58 4.40 14.50
CA TRP A 81 11.95 4.19 13.11
C TRP A 81 12.43 5.49 12.45
N ALA A 82 11.70 6.60 12.65
CA ALA A 82 12.10 7.91 12.15
C ALA A 82 13.41 8.41 12.78
N ALA A 83 13.64 8.13 14.07
CA ALA A 83 14.86 8.50 14.77
C ALA A 83 16.11 7.69 14.33
N THR A 84 15.94 6.49 13.79
CA THR A 84 17.05 5.61 13.37
C THR A 84 17.51 5.91 11.94
N PRO A 85 18.73 6.45 11.72
CA PRO A 85 19.17 6.87 10.38
C PRO A 85 19.38 5.75 9.37
N SER A 86 19.71 4.54 9.84
CA SER A 86 19.93 3.35 8.99
C SER A 86 18.63 2.72 8.49
N GLU A 87 17.48 3.13 9.03
CA GLU A 87 16.20 2.55 8.64
C GLU A 87 15.66 3.18 7.34
N PRO A 88 14.96 2.39 6.49
CA PRO A 88 14.32 2.91 5.30
C PRO A 88 13.35 4.05 5.63
N ARG A 89 13.41 5.12 4.83
CA ARG A 89 12.56 6.30 5.01
C ARG A 89 11.23 6.21 4.26
N ILE A 90 11.10 5.31 3.30
CA ILE A 90 9.87 5.08 2.54
C ILE A 90 9.25 3.76 3.03
N LEU A 91 7.98 3.80 3.46
CA LEU A 91 7.30 2.66 4.06
C LEU A 91 5.98 2.36 3.35
N LYS A 92 5.68 1.07 3.21
CA LYS A 92 4.36 0.60 2.75
C LYS A 92 3.36 0.58 3.90
N VAL A 93 2.15 1.05 3.64
CA VAL A 93 1.03 1.03 4.59
C VAL A 93 -0.24 0.53 3.90
N HIS A 94 -0.96 -0.36 4.59
CA HIS A 94 -2.33 -0.72 4.20
C HIS A 94 -3.39 -0.16 5.15
N ASP A 95 -3.06 0.13 6.41
CA ASP A 95 -4.02 0.74 7.34
C ASP A 95 -4.67 2.01 6.76
N ALA A 96 -5.88 2.31 7.21
CA ALA A 96 -6.42 3.65 7.07
C ALA A 96 -5.64 4.64 7.96
N TRP A 97 -5.67 5.92 7.60
CA TRP A 97 -5.28 6.96 8.54
C TRP A 97 -6.25 6.91 9.73
N GLY A 98 -5.74 6.94 10.95
CA GLY A 98 -6.59 6.71 12.10
C GLY A 98 -5.88 6.85 13.43
N ARG A 99 -6.54 6.36 14.46
CA ARG A 99 -6.08 6.42 15.85
C ARG A 99 -5.97 5.04 16.47
N THR A 100 -5.10 4.92 17.46
CA THR A 100 -5.08 3.78 18.38
C THR A 100 -6.34 3.84 19.26
N PRO A 101 -6.70 2.74 19.97
CA PRO A 101 -7.81 2.76 20.92
C PRO A 101 -7.71 3.82 22.01
N ASP A 102 -6.48 4.27 22.32
CA ASP A 102 -6.21 5.25 23.36
C ASP A 102 -6.25 6.70 22.81
N GLY A 103 -6.64 6.87 21.54
CA GLY A 103 -6.86 8.16 20.90
C GLY A 103 -5.61 8.80 20.27
N GLU A 104 -4.44 8.18 20.39
CA GLU A 104 -3.21 8.64 19.71
C GLU A 104 -3.30 8.40 18.20
N SER A 105 -2.72 9.29 17.38
CA SER A 105 -2.62 9.03 15.94
C SER A 105 -1.77 7.79 15.67
N LEU A 106 -2.28 6.85 14.86
CA LEU A 106 -1.55 5.64 14.47
C LEU A 106 -0.24 5.97 13.74
N PHE A 107 -0.28 7.06 12.97
CA PHE A 107 0.84 7.61 12.20
C PHE A 107 1.16 9.00 12.75
N PRO A 108 2.14 9.15 13.66
CA PRO A 108 2.39 10.44 14.30
C PRO A 108 2.79 11.51 13.27
N PRO A 109 1.96 12.56 13.04
CA PRO A 109 2.19 13.52 11.97
C PRO A 109 3.56 14.20 12.03
N GLU A 110 4.11 14.37 13.24
CA GLU A 110 5.40 14.99 13.47
C GLU A 110 6.59 14.21 12.88
N VAL A 111 6.41 12.93 12.55
CA VAL A 111 7.43 12.10 11.89
C VAL A 111 7.09 11.72 10.44
N ILE A 112 5.91 12.12 9.94
CA ILE A 112 5.50 11.85 8.55
C ILE A 112 5.74 13.10 7.70
N ARG A 113 6.62 12.97 6.71
CA ARG A 113 6.97 14.04 5.76
C ARG A 113 5.99 14.14 4.61
N ALA A 114 5.59 13.00 4.03
CA ALA A 114 4.75 12.94 2.84
C ALA A 114 4.02 11.61 2.73
N VAL A 115 2.91 11.61 2.00
CA VAL A 115 2.09 10.41 1.75
C VAL A 115 1.80 10.30 0.26
N VAL A 116 2.13 9.15 -0.33
CA VAL A 116 1.66 8.75 -1.66
C VAL A 116 0.49 7.80 -1.45
N HIS A 117 -0.72 8.28 -1.71
CA HIS A 117 -1.94 7.49 -1.55
C HIS A 117 -2.39 6.93 -2.88
N VAL A 118 -2.36 5.61 -3.05
CA VAL A 118 -2.72 4.93 -4.29
C VAL A 118 -4.15 4.41 -4.21
N VAL A 119 -5.00 4.86 -5.12
CA VAL A 119 -6.41 4.46 -5.20
C VAL A 119 -6.70 3.71 -6.49
N ARG A 120 -7.64 2.77 -6.42
CA ARG A 120 -8.16 2.01 -7.56
C ARG A 120 -9.66 1.85 -7.40
N ASP A 121 -10.35 1.77 -8.53
CA ASP A 121 -11.79 1.48 -8.58
C ASP A 121 -12.15 0.31 -7.63
N PRO A 122 -13.09 0.51 -6.69
CA PRO A 122 -13.42 -0.51 -5.68
C PRO A 122 -13.94 -1.81 -6.31
N ARG A 123 -14.51 -1.77 -7.53
CA ARG A 123 -14.95 -2.97 -8.26
C ARG A 123 -13.74 -3.78 -8.74
N ASP A 124 -12.71 -3.11 -9.25
CA ASP A 124 -11.44 -3.78 -9.61
C ASP A 124 -10.70 -4.30 -8.36
N VAL A 125 -10.72 -3.53 -7.27
CA VAL A 125 -10.16 -3.94 -5.98
C VAL A 125 -10.87 -5.19 -5.48
N CYS A 126 -12.21 -5.25 -5.54
CA CYS A 126 -13.00 -6.41 -5.13
C CYS A 126 -12.53 -7.70 -5.81
N VAL A 127 -12.42 -7.69 -7.15
CA VAL A 127 -11.94 -8.84 -7.93
C VAL A 127 -10.50 -9.20 -7.58
N SER A 128 -9.61 -8.20 -7.52
CA SER A 128 -8.19 -8.45 -7.26
C SER A 128 -7.93 -8.93 -5.83
N PHE A 129 -8.74 -8.49 -4.86
CA PHE A 129 -8.63 -8.86 -3.46
C PHE A 129 -9.21 -10.24 -3.18
N ALA A 130 -10.32 -10.61 -3.83
CA ALA A 130 -10.85 -11.96 -3.81
C ALA A 130 -9.80 -12.99 -4.24
N ALA A 131 -9.17 -12.76 -5.41
CA ALA A 131 -8.13 -13.64 -5.93
C ALA A 131 -6.86 -13.66 -5.06
N HIS A 132 -6.54 -12.55 -4.38
CA HIS A 132 -5.38 -12.47 -3.50
C HIS A 132 -5.57 -13.24 -2.20
N LEU A 133 -6.74 -13.12 -1.58
CA LEU A 133 -7.07 -13.81 -0.33
C LEU A 133 -7.58 -15.23 -0.53
N ASP A 134 -7.80 -15.65 -1.78
CA ASP A 134 -8.41 -16.94 -2.13
C ASP A 134 -9.81 -17.11 -1.52
N VAL A 135 -10.65 -16.07 -1.68
CA VAL A 135 -12.03 -16.01 -1.19
C VAL A 135 -13.01 -15.69 -2.32
N SER A 136 -14.31 -15.89 -2.08
CA SER A 136 -15.35 -15.54 -3.05
C SER A 136 -15.43 -14.02 -3.28
N ILE A 137 -15.96 -13.65 -4.46
CA ILE A 137 -16.19 -12.25 -4.83
C ILE A 137 -17.14 -11.56 -3.84
N GLU A 138 -18.19 -12.25 -3.39
CA GLU A 138 -19.15 -11.74 -2.41
C GLU A 138 -18.50 -11.51 -1.04
N THR A 139 -17.54 -12.35 -0.67
CA THR A 139 -16.77 -12.16 0.56
C THR A 139 -15.84 -10.96 0.47
N SER A 140 -15.18 -10.79 -0.67
CA SER A 140 -14.37 -9.59 -0.94
C SER A 140 -15.22 -8.32 -0.93
N ALA A 141 -16.38 -8.32 -1.58
CA ALA A 141 -17.31 -7.19 -1.55
C ALA A 141 -17.72 -6.84 -0.11
N ARG A 142 -18.05 -7.84 0.71
CA ARG A 142 -18.37 -7.63 2.13
C ARG A 142 -17.22 -6.98 2.89
N TYR A 143 -15.98 -7.40 2.65
CA TYR A 143 -14.80 -6.78 3.25
C TYR A 143 -14.63 -5.31 2.84
N LEU A 144 -14.88 -4.98 1.57
CA LEU A 144 -14.85 -3.59 1.11
C LEU A 144 -15.97 -2.74 1.76
N SER A 145 -17.12 -3.32 2.08
CA SER A 145 -18.25 -2.58 2.68
C SER A 145 -18.26 -2.54 4.21
N GLN A 146 -17.67 -3.53 4.89
CA GLN A 146 -17.72 -3.66 6.36
C GLN A 146 -16.37 -3.46 7.04
N GLY A 147 -15.28 -3.48 6.26
CA GLY A 147 -13.92 -3.51 6.78
C GLY A 147 -13.51 -4.88 7.34
N LEU A 148 -12.22 -5.00 7.67
CA LEU A 148 -11.63 -6.16 8.31
C LEU A 148 -10.34 -5.81 9.05
N TRP A 149 -9.99 -6.66 10.01
CA TRP A 149 -8.65 -6.67 10.58
C TRP A 149 -7.77 -7.67 9.83
N MET A 150 -6.72 -7.16 9.19
CA MET A 150 -5.66 -7.99 8.61
C MET A 150 -4.65 -8.38 9.68
N ALA A 151 -4.00 -9.53 9.51
CA ALA A 151 -2.91 -10.01 10.38
C ALA A 151 -3.23 -10.04 11.89
N ARG A 152 -4.52 -10.21 12.24
CA ARG A 152 -5.00 -10.26 13.64
C ARG A 152 -5.00 -11.67 14.25
N GLY A 153 -4.80 -12.71 13.44
CA GLY A 153 -4.83 -14.11 13.88
C GLY A 153 -3.54 -14.58 14.60
N SER A 154 -3.62 -15.75 15.21
CA SER A 154 -2.58 -16.37 16.05
C SER A 154 -1.53 -17.22 15.30
N ARG A 155 -1.61 -17.29 13.97
CA ARG A 155 -0.54 -17.92 13.17
C ARG A 155 0.69 -16.99 13.16
N PRO A 156 1.90 -17.50 12.91
CA PRO A 156 3.10 -16.66 12.77
C PRO A 156 2.94 -15.80 11.51
N VAL A 157 2.27 -14.66 11.66
CA VAL A 157 2.15 -13.65 10.61
C VAL A 157 3.32 -12.71 10.82
N ILE A 158 4.20 -12.57 9.84
CA ILE A 158 5.35 -11.64 9.84
C ILE A 158 4.96 -10.15 9.94
N GLN A 159 3.66 -9.86 10.01
CA GLN A 159 3.08 -8.53 10.10
C GLN A 159 2.23 -8.38 11.37
N LEU A 160 2.23 -7.19 11.92
CA LEU A 160 1.35 -6.73 12.97
C LEU A 160 -0.09 -6.54 12.45
N PRO A 161 -1.09 -6.54 13.35
CA PRO A 161 -2.48 -6.26 13.00
C PRO A 161 -2.63 -4.91 12.28
N GLN A 162 -3.47 -4.91 11.26
CA GLN A 162 -3.76 -3.73 10.46
C GLN A 162 -5.28 -3.56 10.33
N TRP A 163 -5.77 -2.36 10.60
CA TRP A 163 -7.20 -2.05 10.44
C TRP A 163 -7.47 -1.55 9.03
N LEU A 164 -8.35 -2.26 8.32
CA LEU A 164 -8.88 -1.85 7.03
C LEU A 164 -10.37 -1.54 7.22
N PRO A 165 -10.78 -0.28 7.38
CA PRO A 165 -12.19 0.07 7.36
C PRO A 165 -12.78 -0.16 5.95
N PRO A 166 -14.10 0.05 5.76
CA PRO A 166 -14.69 0.08 4.43
C PRO A 166 -13.86 0.91 3.44
N TRP A 167 -13.85 0.52 2.16
CA TRP A 167 -12.97 1.12 1.15
C TRP A 167 -13.11 2.65 1.07
N SER A 168 -14.34 3.16 1.16
CA SER A 168 -14.61 4.60 1.15
C SER A 168 -14.02 5.30 2.37
N GLU A 169 -14.18 4.73 3.57
CA GLU A 169 -13.59 5.27 4.79
C GLU A 169 -12.06 5.24 4.74
N HIS A 170 -11.47 4.17 4.18
CA HIS A 170 -10.03 4.10 3.94
C HIS A 170 -9.56 5.26 3.06
N VAL A 171 -10.22 5.47 1.92
CA VAL A 171 -9.88 6.55 0.99
C VAL A 171 -10.02 7.92 1.65
N LEU A 172 -11.16 8.18 2.30
CA LEU A 172 -11.46 9.47 2.93
C LEU A 172 -10.48 9.79 4.07
N SER A 173 -10.09 8.78 4.86
CA SER A 173 -9.14 8.97 5.96
C SER A 173 -7.79 9.55 5.47
N TRP A 174 -7.33 9.11 4.30
CA TRP A 174 -6.08 9.62 3.73
C TRP A 174 -6.26 10.96 3.01
N THR A 175 -7.44 11.26 2.47
CA THR A 175 -7.67 12.48 1.67
C THR A 175 -8.31 13.65 2.41
N GLU A 176 -8.86 13.42 3.60
CA GLU A 176 -9.57 14.42 4.39
C GLU A 176 -9.00 14.54 5.81
N ASP A 177 -8.75 13.41 6.47
CA ASP A 177 -8.33 13.41 7.89
C ASP A 177 -6.81 13.51 8.09
N CYS A 178 -6.02 13.16 7.06
CA CYS A 178 -4.57 13.18 7.12
C CYS A 178 -4.05 14.63 7.07
N PRO A 179 -3.36 15.13 8.13
CA PRO A 179 -2.81 16.48 8.15
C PRO A 179 -1.49 16.59 7.38
N CYS A 180 -0.96 15.49 6.85
CA CYS A 180 0.32 15.45 6.14
C CYS A 180 0.13 15.83 4.66
N PRO A 181 1.18 16.24 3.94
CA PRO A 181 1.13 16.40 2.49
C PRO A 181 0.80 15.05 1.81
N VAL A 182 -0.34 14.98 1.12
CA VAL A 182 -0.81 13.77 0.43
C VAL A 182 -0.85 13.99 -1.08
N LEU A 183 -0.19 13.11 -1.83
CA LEU A 183 -0.35 12.95 -3.28
C LEU A 183 -1.21 11.71 -3.56
N THR A 184 -2.46 11.94 -3.98
CA THR A 184 -3.34 10.86 -4.43
C THR A 184 -3.06 10.51 -5.89
N ILE A 185 -2.82 9.22 -6.15
CA ILE A 185 -2.56 8.66 -7.49
C ILE A 185 -3.60 7.57 -7.79
N ARG A 186 -4.25 7.66 -8.96
CA ARG A 186 -5.13 6.59 -9.44
C ARG A 186 -4.31 5.53 -10.16
N PHE A 187 -4.62 4.26 -9.92
CA PHE A 187 -4.04 3.14 -10.66
C PHE A 187 -4.23 3.29 -12.19
N ALA A 188 -5.36 3.86 -12.63
CA ALA A 188 -5.62 4.13 -14.04
C ALA A 188 -4.64 5.16 -14.63
N ASP A 189 -4.25 6.19 -13.88
CA ASP A 189 -3.25 7.18 -14.32
C ASP A 189 -1.87 6.54 -14.43
N MET A 190 -1.51 5.67 -13.48
CA MET A 190 -0.26 4.90 -13.55
C MET A 190 -0.20 4.02 -14.80
N ARG A 191 -1.34 3.47 -15.24
CA ARG A 191 -1.43 2.68 -16.48
C ARG A 191 -1.34 3.54 -17.73
N ALA A 192 -1.98 4.72 -17.72
CA ALA A 192 -2.05 5.61 -18.87
C ALA A 192 -0.72 6.35 -19.11
N ASP A 193 -0.08 6.84 -18.05
CA ASP A 193 1.21 7.52 -18.10
C ASP A 193 2.10 7.08 -16.92
N PRO A 194 2.74 5.89 -17.02
CA PRO A 194 3.61 5.38 -15.96
C PRO A 194 4.78 6.33 -15.64
N ARG A 195 5.35 6.96 -16.68
CA ARG A 195 6.53 7.81 -16.57
C ARG A 195 6.20 9.13 -15.88
N GLY A 196 5.19 9.84 -16.34
CA GLY A 196 4.76 11.09 -15.70
C GLY A 196 4.24 10.86 -14.30
N THR A 197 3.55 9.73 -14.04
CA THR A 197 3.12 9.37 -12.69
C THR A 197 4.31 9.11 -11.76
N LEU A 198 5.32 8.34 -12.19
CA LEU A 198 6.52 8.10 -11.38
C LEU A 198 7.31 9.39 -11.12
N ALA A 199 7.42 10.30 -12.11
CA ALA A 199 8.05 11.60 -11.93
C ALA A 199 7.32 12.45 -10.88
N ARG A 200 5.99 12.50 -10.92
CA ARG A 200 5.17 13.21 -9.93
C ARG A 200 5.37 12.66 -8.53
N ILE A 201 5.41 11.34 -8.39
CA ILE A 201 5.68 10.67 -7.11
C ILE A 201 7.07 11.03 -6.61
N ALA A 202 8.10 10.88 -7.43
CA ALA A 202 9.48 11.21 -7.07
C ALA A 202 9.63 12.67 -6.64
N HIS A 203 9.05 13.60 -7.39
CA HIS A 203 9.03 15.02 -7.04
C HIS A 203 8.35 15.28 -5.69
N HIS A 204 7.17 14.70 -5.45
CA HIS A 204 6.41 14.89 -4.22
C HIS A 204 7.17 14.42 -2.97
N ILE A 205 7.91 13.32 -3.08
CA ILE A 205 8.69 12.75 -1.96
C ILE A 205 10.13 13.29 -1.90
N GLY A 206 10.51 14.18 -2.82
CA GLY A 206 11.86 14.76 -2.92
C GLY A 206 12.95 13.75 -3.28
N LEU A 207 12.64 12.80 -4.16
CA LEU A 207 13.58 11.83 -4.71
C LEU A 207 14.13 12.31 -6.06
N ASP A 208 15.45 12.27 -6.22
CA ASP A 208 16.12 12.56 -7.49
C ASP A 208 15.63 11.59 -8.57
N SER A 209 15.21 12.15 -9.70
CA SER A 209 14.68 11.39 -10.84
C SER A 209 15.31 11.81 -12.16
N PRO A 210 16.60 11.53 -12.39
CA PRO A 210 17.24 11.71 -13.70
C PRO A 210 16.40 11.05 -14.80
N ALA A 211 16.26 11.73 -15.94
CA ALA A 211 15.36 11.28 -17.01
C ALA A 211 15.67 9.85 -17.48
N ASP A 212 16.95 9.50 -17.57
CA ASP A 212 17.41 8.17 -17.98
C ASP A 212 17.08 7.09 -16.93
N ALA A 213 17.27 7.39 -15.64
CA ALA A 213 16.93 6.47 -14.54
C ALA A 213 15.41 6.27 -14.43
N LEU A 214 14.64 7.33 -14.67
CA LEU A 214 13.18 7.30 -14.71
C LEU A 214 12.68 6.40 -15.85
N ASP A 215 13.20 6.60 -17.07
CA ASP A 215 12.83 5.80 -18.25
C ASP A 215 13.16 4.32 -18.04
N ARG A 216 14.36 4.03 -17.49
CA ARG A 216 14.77 2.67 -17.14
C ARG A 216 13.89 2.05 -16.05
N ALA A 217 13.52 2.80 -15.01
CA ALA A 217 12.65 2.31 -13.95
C ALA A 217 11.24 1.96 -14.46
N VAL A 218 10.69 2.78 -15.36
CA VAL A 218 9.41 2.48 -16.03
C VAL A 218 9.53 1.20 -16.85
N ALA A 219 10.59 1.05 -17.65
CA ALA A 219 10.81 -0.15 -18.45
C ALA A 219 11.01 -1.41 -17.59
N ALA A 220 11.71 -1.29 -16.45
CA ALA A 220 11.93 -2.39 -15.52
C ALA A 220 10.65 -2.85 -14.80
N THR A 221 9.63 -2.00 -14.72
CA THR A 221 8.42 -2.24 -13.91
C THR A 221 7.15 -2.30 -14.74
N THR A 222 7.25 -2.68 -16.01
CA THR A 222 6.08 -3.09 -16.79
C THR A 222 5.43 -4.32 -16.18
N LEU A 223 4.16 -4.55 -16.47
CA LEU A 223 3.45 -5.73 -15.96
C LEU A 223 4.13 -7.01 -16.43
N GLU A 224 4.57 -7.02 -17.68
CA GLU A 224 5.29 -8.11 -18.32
C GLU A 224 6.62 -8.38 -17.61
N ALA A 225 7.38 -7.33 -17.29
CA ALA A 225 8.64 -7.45 -16.55
C ALA A 225 8.43 -7.95 -15.12
N MET A 226 7.44 -7.42 -14.39
CA MET A 226 7.10 -7.87 -13.03
C MET A 226 6.64 -9.33 -13.02
N ALA A 227 5.76 -9.72 -13.96
CA ALA A 227 5.30 -11.10 -14.07
C ALA A 227 6.42 -12.05 -14.49
N ALA A 228 7.35 -11.62 -15.35
CA ALA A 228 8.54 -12.39 -15.70
C ALA A 228 9.46 -12.59 -14.49
N ALA A 229 9.74 -11.53 -13.73
CA ALA A 229 10.53 -11.61 -12.51
C ALA A 229 9.86 -12.51 -11.45
N GLU A 230 8.53 -12.48 -11.30
CA GLU A 230 7.81 -13.41 -10.41
C GLU A 230 7.98 -14.86 -10.85
N ARG A 231 7.92 -15.16 -12.15
CA ARG A 231 8.14 -16.54 -12.65
C ARG A 231 9.57 -17.02 -12.41
N SER A 232 10.55 -16.13 -12.53
CA SER A 232 11.97 -16.47 -12.35
C SER A 232 12.39 -16.62 -10.90
N PHE A 233 11.87 -15.78 -10.00
CA PHE A 233 12.37 -15.65 -8.63
C PHE A 233 11.32 -15.96 -7.54
N GLY A 234 10.05 -16.08 -7.91
CA GLY A 234 8.93 -16.08 -6.97
C GLY A 234 8.59 -14.67 -6.45
N PHE A 235 7.59 -14.58 -5.58
CA PHE A 235 7.22 -13.33 -4.92
C PHE A 235 6.66 -13.58 -3.51
N VAL A 236 7.31 -13.03 -2.48
CA VAL A 236 7.01 -13.34 -1.08
C VAL A 236 5.64 -12.83 -0.60
N GLU A 237 5.11 -11.76 -1.22
CA GLU A 237 3.77 -11.25 -0.85
C GLU A 237 2.62 -12.05 -1.50
N ARG A 238 2.93 -13.14 -2.22
CA ARG A 238 1.93 -14.03 -2.81
C ARG A 238 1.33 -14.94 -1.73
N GLN A 239 0.03 -14.79 -1.48
CA GLN A 239 -0.70 -15.54 -0.45
C GLN A 239 -1.20 -16.90 -0.94
N SER A 240 -1.69 -17.01 -2.18
CA SER A 240 -2.17 -18.27 -2.76
C SER A 240 -1.16 -18.83 -3.76
N LYS A 241 -0.91 -20.14 -3.67
CA LYS A 241 -0.06 -20.85 -4.65
C LYS A 241 -0.75 -21.02 -6.00
N ASN A 242 -2.08 -20.92 -6.04
CA ASN A 242 -2.91 -21.20 -7.21
C ASN A 242 -3.01 -20.02 -8.19
N ASN A 243 -2.61 -18.82 -7.76
CA ASN A 243 -2.71 -17.60 -8.56
C ASN A 243 -1.33 -16.94 -8.72
N GLN A 244 -1.15 -16.22 -9.84
CA GLN A 244 -0.04 -15.28 -10.05
C GLN A 244 -0.30 -14.00 -9.25
N PHE A 245 0.72 -13.41 -8.64
CA PHE A 245 0.60 -12.14 -7.92
C PHE A 245 0.42 -10.98 -8.91
N PHE A 246 1.25 -10.93 -9.96
CA PHE A 246 1.13 -9.97 -11.04
C PHE A 246 0.14 -10.50 -12.09
N GLY A 247 -1.16 -10.35 -11.77
CA GLY A 247 -2.26 -10.69 -12.67
C GLY A 247 -2.39 -9.75 -13.87
N SER A 248 -3.59 -9.57 -14.40
CA SER A 248 -3.80 -8.83 -15.65
C SER A 248 -3.49 -7.33 -15.61
N GLY A 249 -3.41 -6.72 -14.42
CA GLY A 249 -3.15 -5.28 -14.25
C GLY A 249 -4.13 -4.36 -14.99
N ARG A 250 -5.30 -4.87 -15.41
CA ARG A 250 -6.27 -4.14 -16.22
C ARG A 250 -7.06 -3.12 -15.39
N VAL A 251 -7.37 -1.99 -16.01
CA VAL A 251 -8.38 -1.04 -15.54
C VAL A 251 -9.73 -1.52 -16.06
N GLY A 252 -10.72 -1.60 -15.19
CA GLY A 252 -12.04 -2.13 -15.55
C GLY A 252 -12.06 -3.65 -15.76
N GLY A 253 -11.11 -4.38 -15.15
CA GLY A 253 -11.06 -5.84 -15.17
C GLY A 253 -12.22 -6.50 -14.41
N TRP A 254 -12.97 -5.73 -13.64
CA TRP A 254 -14.23 -6.15 -13.02
C TRP A 254 -15.34 -6.44 -14.03
N ARG A 255 -15.31 -5.82 -15.22
CA ARG A 255 -16.30 -6.02 -16.28
C ARG A 255 -16.22 -7.46 -16.80
N GLY A 256 -17.33 -8.19 -16.71
CA GLY A 256 -17.40 -9.61 -17.06
C GLY A 256 -16.97 -10.57 -15.93
N VAL A 257 -16.59 -10.06 -14.76
CA VAL A 257 -16.33 -10.87 -13.55
C VAL A 257 -17.41 -10.63 -12.50
N LEU A 258 -17.71 -9.36 -12.20
CA LEU A 258 -18.79 -9.02 -11.29
C LEU A 258 -20.14 -9.15 -12.00
N SER A 259 -21.14 -9.67 -11.30
CA SER A 259 -22.53 -9.50 -11.73
C SER A 259 -22.89 -8.02 -11.70
N GLN A 260 -23.77 -7.59 -12.61
CA GLN A 260 -24.18 -6.19 -12.69
C GLN A 260 -24.74 -5.67 -11.35
N PRO A 261 -25.65 -6.38 -10.65
CA PRO A 261 -26.17 -5.90 -9.36
C PRO A 261 -25.09 -5.71 -8.30
N LEU A 262 -24.08 -6.60 -8.25
CA LEU A 262 -22.99 -6.48 -7.28
C LEU A 262 -22.05 -5.32 -7.63
N GLY A 263 -21.72 -5.16 -8.92
CA GLY A 263 -20.92 -4.03 -9.40
C GLY A 263 -21.57 -2.68 -9.10
N ASP A 264 -22.90 -2.57 -9.29
CA ASP A 264 -23.67 -1.38 -8.97
C ASP A 264 -23.72 -1.13 -7.46
N SER A 265 -23.97 -2.16 -6.65
CA SER A 265 -23.97 -2.04 -5.19
C SER A 265 -22.63 -1.54 -4.63
N ILE A 266 -21.49 -2.05 -5.14
CA ILE A 266 -20.15 -1.59 -4.75
C ILE A 266 -19.95 -0.13 -5.18
N ARG A 267 -20.32 0.23 -6.41
CA ARG A 267 -20.22 1.60 -6.92
C ARG A 267 -21.03 2.57 -6.04
N GLU A 268 -22.26 2.23 -5.71
CA GLU A 268 -23.16 3.07 -4.92
C GLU A 268 -22.68 3.24 -3.48
N ALA A 269 -22.25 2.16 -2.83
CA ALA A 269 -21.72 2.20 -1.46
C ALA A 269 -20.49 3.10 -1.33
N HIS A 270 -19.74 3.31 -2.40
CA HIS A 270 -18.47 4.02 -2.40
C HIS A 270 -18.46 5.29 -3.27
N ALA A 271 -19.61 5.71 -3.80
CA ALA A 271 -19.71 6.76 -4.81
C ALA A 271 -19.09 8.10 -4.38
N ALA A 272 -19.31 8.52 -3.13
CA ALA A 272 -18.77 9.78 -2.61
C ALA A 272 -17.22 9.77 -2.59
N ALA A 273 -16.62 8.70 -2.08
CA ALA A 273 -15.17 8.54 -2.06
C ALA A 273 -14.60 8.37 -3.48
N MET A 274 -15.30 7.64 -4.37
CA MET A 274 -14.93 7.55 -5.79
C MET A 274 -14.89 8.93 -6.45
N ALA A 275 -15.94 9.74 -6.26
CA ALA A 275 -16.00 11.09 -6.81
C ALA A 275 -14.88 12.00 -6.29
N ARG A 276 -14.59 11.91 -4.98
CA ARG A 276 -13.52 12.67 -4.32
C ARG A 276 -12.15 12.46 -4.96
N VAL A 277 -11.85 11.24 -5.39
CA VAL A 277 -10.57 10.88 -6.02
C VAL A 277 -10.65 10.76 -7.54
N GLY A 278 -11.74 11.21 -8.15
CA GLY A 278 -11.90 11.27 -9.61
C GLY A 278 -12.07 9.89 -10.28
N LEU A 279 -12.75 8.96 -9.63
CA LEU A 279 -13.16 7.65 -10.17
C LEU A 279 -14.64 7.68 -10.57
N ASN A 280 -15.01 8.56 -11.52
CA ASN A 280 -16.40 8.90 -11.84
C ASN A 280 -17.12 7.94 -12.81
N GLU A 281 -16.62 6.72 -13.01
CA GLU A 281 -17.18 5.71 -13.92
C GLU A 281 -17.94 4.59 -13.19
#